data_AF-A0A833E216-F1
#
_entry.id   AF-A0A833E216-F1
#
_cell.length_a   1.000
_cell.length_b   1.000
_cell.length_c   1.000
_cell.angle_alpha   90.00
_cell.angle_beta   90.00
_cell.angle_gamma   90.00
#
_symmetry.space_group_name_H-M   'P 1'
#
loop_
_entity.id
_entity.type
_entity.pdbx_description
1 polymer ?
#
loop_
_entity_poly.entity_id
_entity_poly.type
_entity_poly.pdbx_seq_one_letter_code
_entity_poly.pdbx_strand_id
1 'polypeptide(L)'
;MYLKAVALELHALRNLAVKRIYPNVDFWAAALLLIMGVKPENQLPVFVYARTVGWLAHTIEYLENNRILRPRAIYQGPIGLEYKPLESR
;
A
#
# COMPACT_ATOMS: atom_id res chain seq x y z
N MET A 1 18.95 -1.46 17.44
CA MET A 1 17.80 -1.16 16.57
C MET A 1 16.48 -1.36 17.28
N TYR A 2 16.25 -2.50 17.91
CA TYR A 2 15.07 -2.81 18.73
C TYR A 2 14.66 -1.70 19.73
N LEU A 3 15.58 -1.24 20.59
CA LEU A 3 15.27 -0.18 21.57
C LEU A 3 14.83 1.14 20.93
N LYS A 4 15.34 1.48 19.74
CA LYS A 4 14.91 2.67 19.01
C LYS A 4 13.48 2.52 18.48
N ALA A 5 13.11 1.31 18.02
CA ALA A 5 11.75 1.02 17.57
C ALA A 5 10.74 1.11 18.74
N VAL A 6 11.08 0.56 19.91
CA VAL A 6 10.25 0.69 21.12
C VAL A 6 10.09 2.14 21.54
N ALA A 7 11.18 2.91 21.59
CA ALA A 7 11.11 4.33 21.95
C ALA A 7 10.23 5.14 20.98
N LEU A 8 10.33 4.84 19.67
CA LEU A 8 9.52 5.47 18.64
C LEU A 8 8.04 5.07 18.75
N GLU A 9 7.73 3.80 19.03
CA GLU A 9 6.37 3.35 19.30
C GLU A 9 5.76 4.08 20.51
N LEU A 10 6.47 4.15 21.64
CA LEU A 10 6.00 4.87 22.82
C LEU A 10 5.74 6.35 22.53
N HIS A 11 6.63 6.99 21.76
CA HIS A 11 6.43 8.36 21.32
C HIS A 11 5.22 8.50 20.40
N ALA A 12 5.01 7.58 19.46
CA ALA A 12 3.86 7.57 18.56
C ALA A 12 2.56 7.37 19.35
N LEU A 13 2.51 6.40 20.28
CA LEU A 13 1.34 6.15 21.14
C LEU A 13 0.97 7.39 21.95
N ARG A 14 1.96 8.09 22.52
CA ARG A 14 1.73 9.31 23.30
C ARG A 14 1.06 10.43 22.49
N ASN A 15 1.40 10.57 21.21
CA ASN A 15 0.98 11.72 20.40
C ASN A 15 -0.17 11.41 19.41
N LEU A 16 -0.30 10.14 18.99
CA LEU A 16 -1.16 9.74 17.88
C LEU A 16 -2.32 8.84 18.31
N ALA A 17 -2.24 8.18 19.47
CA ALA A 17 -3.34 7.33 19.96
C ALA A 17 -4.62 8.13 20.23
N VAL A 18 -4.52 9.43 20.57
CA VAL A 18 -5.67 10.34 20.69
C VAL A 18 -6.47 10.46 19.39
N LYS A 19 -5.80 10.28 18.24
CA LYS A 19 -6.40 10.24 16.89
C LYS A 19 -6.71 8.82 16.41
N ARG A 20 -6.58 7.81 17.29
CA ARG A 20 -6.69 6.38 16.98
C ARG A 20 -5.71 5.89 15.90
N ILE A 21 -4.53 6.50 15.84
CA ILE A 21 -3.45 6.08 14.94
C ILE A 21 -2.43 5.29 15.78
N TYR A 22 -2.21 4.04 15.38
CA TYR A 22 -1.32 3.08 16.03
C TYR A 22 -0.32 2.53 15.02
N PRO A 23 0.84 2.00 15.47
CA PRO A 23 1.73 1.25 14.60
C PRO A 23 0.97 0.10 13.93
N ASN A 24 1.10 0.00 12.61
CA ASN A 24 0.56 -1.13 11.87
C ASN A 24 1.59 -2.28 11.83
N VAL A 25 1.26 -3.37 11.13
CA VAL A 25 2.14 -4.53 10.98
C VAL A 25 3.49 -4.18 10.35
N ASP A 26 3.53 -3.21 9.43
CA ASP A 26 4.73 -2.85 8.68
C ASP A 26 5.82 -2.27 9.57
N PHE A 27 5.45 -1.54 10.62
CA PHE A 27 6.39 -0.95 11.58
C PHE A 27 7.29 -2.03 12.21
N TRP A 28 6.67 -3.08 12.75
CA TRP A 28 7.39 -4.17 13.40
C TRP A 28 7.97 -5.16 12.39
N ALA A 29 7.32 -5.39 11.24
CA ALA A 29 7.85 -6.23 10.18
C ALA A 29 9.17 -5.69 9.61
N ALA A 30 9.25 -4.38 9.33
CA ALA A 30 10.48 -3.74 8.86
C ALA A 30 11.60 -3.84 9.90
N ALA A 31 11.27 -3.63 11.18
CA ALA A 31 12.24 -3.77 12.27
C ALA A 31 12.77 -5.21 12.39
N LEU A 32 11.89 -6.20 12.29
CA LEU A 32 12.25 -7.62 12.32
C LEU A 32 13.15 -8.00 11.14
N LEU A 33 12.77 -7.63 9.92
CA LEU A 33 13.51 -7.99 8.71
C LEU A 33 14.92 -7.38 8.70
N LEU A 34 15.08 -6.15 9.18
CA LEU A 34 16.40 -5.54 9.38
C LEU A 34 17.24 -6.30 10.43
N ILE A 35 16.64 -6.75 11.55
CA ILE A 35 17.33 -7.57 12.55
C ILE A 35 17.78 -8.91 11.94
N MET A 36 16.97 -9.47 11.04
CA MET A 36 17.28 -10.69 10.28
C MET A 36 18.32 -10.48 9.16
N GLY A 37 18.84 -9.26 8.98
CA GLY A 37 19.84 -8.95 7.96
C GLY A 37 19.28 -8.73 6.55
N VAL A 38 17.95 -8.65 6.40
CA VAL A 38 17.33 -8.30 5.13
C VAL A 38 17.54 -6.81 4.88
N LYS A 39 18.20 -6.49 3.78
CA LYS A 39 18.42 -5.10 3.36
C LYS A 39 17.09 -4.37 3.11
N PRO A 40 16.97 -3.06 3.40
CA PRO A 40 15.74 -2.29 3.18
C PRO A 40 15.10 -2.50 1.80
N GLU A 41 15.92 -2.50 0.74
CA GLU A 41 15.49 -2.70 -0.64
C GLU A 41 14.88 -4.10 -0.90
N ASN A 42 15.18 -5.08 -0.04
CA ASN A 42 14.70 -6.45 -0.15
C ASN A 42 13.47 -6.75 0.74
N GLN A 43 13.01 -5.81 1.56
CA GLN A 43 11.84 -6.03 2.43
C GLN A 43 10.54 -6.15 1.64
N LEU A 44 10.38 -5.34 0.59
CA LEU A 44 9.21 -5.40 -0.29
C LEU A 44 9.14 -6.75 -1.03
N PRO A 45 10.22 -7.27 -1.63
CA PRO A 45 10.25 -8.64 -2.15
C PRO A 45 9.81 -9.72 -1.16
N VAL A 46 10.23 -9.64 0.12
CA VAL A 46 9.80 -10.60 1.16
C VAL A 46 8.29 -10.51 1.41
N PHE A 47 7.74 -9.29 1.47
CA PHE A 47 6.29 -9.09 1.58
C PHE A 47 5.55 -9.69 0.38
N VAL A 48 6.01 -9.45 -0.84
CA VAL A 48 5.40 -9.97 -2.08
C VAL A 48 5.42 -11.49 -2.11
N TYR A 49 6.54 -12.11 -1.70
CA TYR A 49 6.67 -13.56 -1.61
C TYR A 49 5.59 -14.15 -0.69
N ALA A 50 5.42 -13.60 0.52
CA ALA A 50 4.37 -14.04 1.43
C ALA A 50 2.96 -13.77 0.89
N ARG A 51 2.74 -12.63 0.21
CA ARG A 51 1.42 -12.23 -0.28
C ARG A 51 0.93 -13.02 -1.50
N THR A 52 1.84 -13.64 -2.24
CA THR A 52 1.51 -14.44 -3.43
C THR A 52 0.52 -15.56 -3.10
N VAL A 53 0.63 -16.19 -1.93
CA VAL A 53 -0.33 -17.22 -1.48
C VAL A 53 -1.75 -16.64 -1.37
N GLY A 54 -1.91 -15.47 -0.75
CA GLY A 54 -3.19 -14.81 -0.62
C GLY A 54 -3.77 -14.34 -1.96
N TRP A 55 -2.93 -13.81 -2.84
CA TRP A 55 -3.35 -13.42 -4.20
C TRP A 55 -3.85 -14.60 -5.01
N LEU A 56 -3.14 -15.73 -4.95
CA LEU A 56 -3.57 -16.97 -5.62
C LEU A 56 -4.88 -17.49 -5.02
N ALA A 57 -5.00 -17.53 -3.70
CA ALA A 57 -6.22 -17.96 -3.02
C ALA A 57 -7.43 -17.12 -3.44
N HIS A 58 -7.32 -15.78 -3.38
CA HIS A 58 -8.40 -14.89 -3.82
C HIS A 58 -8.69 -15.00 -5.32
N THR A 59 -7.68 -15.25 -6.15
CA THR A 59 -7.89 -15.46 -7.59
C THR A 59 -8.71 -16.73 -7.83
N ILE A 60 -8.36 -17.83 -7.16
CA ILE A 60 -9.10 -19.10 -7.25
C ILE A 60 -10.55 -18.91 -6.77
N GLU A 61 -10.72 -18.32 -5.58
CA GLU A 61 -12.04 -17.99 -5.00
C GLU A 61 -12.89 -17.14 -5.96
N TYR A 62 -12.28 -16.14 -6.60
CA TYR A 62 -12.97 -15.28 -7.57
C TYR A 62 -13.42 -16.04 -8.81
N LEU A 63 -12.61 -17.00 -9.28
CA LEU A 63 -12.88 -17.76 -10.49
C LEU A 63 -14.06 -18.74 -10.34
N GLU A 64 -14.38 -19.18 -9.12
CA GLU A 64 -15.53 -20.07 -8.85
C GLU A 64 -16.88 -19.43 -9.22
N ASN A 65 -17.01 -18.11 -9.09
CA ASN A 65 -18.20 -17.36 -9.49
C ASN A 65 -17.81 -16.03 -10.16
N ASN A 66 -17.02 -16.17 -11.23
CA ASN A 66 -16.35 -15.06 -11.89
C ASN A 66 -17.31 -14.00 -12.44
N ARG A 67 -16.92 -12.73 -12.31
CA ARG A 67 -17.58 -11.59 -12.96
C ARG A 67 -16.51 -10.65 -13.50
N ILE A 68 -16.80 -9.92 -14.58
CA ILE A 68 -15.86 -8.87 -15.02
C ILE A 68 -15.95 -7.65 -14.08
N LEU A 69 -14.82 -7.22 -13.52
CA LEU A 69 -14.71 -5.95 -12.81
C LEU A 69 -14.64 -4.80 -13.81
N ARG A 70 -15.76 -4.10 -14.02
CA ARG A 70 -15.87 -2.95 -14.95
C ARG A 70 -16.47 -1.72 -14.26
N PRO A 71 -15.71 -1.03 -13.40
CA PRO A 71 -16.15 0.25 -12.82
C PRO A 71 -16.30 1.33 -13.90
N ARG A 72 -17.11 2.36 -13.62
CA ARG A 72 -17.30 3.55 -14.48
C ARG A 72 -16.73 4.78 -13.79
N ALA A 73 -16.34 5.77 -14.59
CA ALA A 73 -15.95 7.09 -14.10
C ALA A 73 -17.03 8.12 -14.42
N ILE A 74 -17.12 9.17 -13.60
CA ILE A 74 -17.93 10.36 -13.87
C ILE A 74 -17.01 11.39 -14.51
N TYR A 75 -17.31 11.79 -15.74
CA TYR A 75 -16.57 12.83 -16.43
C TYR A 75 -16.97 14.21 -15.89
N GLN A 76 -15.99 14.99 -15.42
CA GLN A 76 -16.16 16.38 -14.95
C GLN A 76 -15.33 17.39 -15.76
N GLY A 77 -14.80 16.96 -16.91
CA GLY A 77 -14.02 17.83 -17.78
C GLY A 77 -14.90 18.68 -18.72
N PRO A 78 -14.30 19.64 -19.43
CA PRO A 78 -14.97 20.39 -20.47
C PRO A 78 -15.26 19.50 -21.69
N ILE A 79 -16.50 19.54 -22.19
CA ILE A 79 -16.91 18.87 -23.43
C ILE A 79 -16.87 19.85 -24.61
N GLY A 80 -16.65 19.32 -25.82
CA GLY A 80 -16.74 20.12 -27.05
C GLY A 80 -15.63 21.15 -27.24
N LEU A 81 -14.45 20.90 -26.67
CA LEU A 81 -13.29 21.77 -26.91
C LEU A 81 -12.88 21.73 -28.38
N GLU A 82 -12.71 22.92 -28.96
CA GLU A 82 -12.11 23.07 -30.28
C GLU A 82 -10.60 22.81 -30.20
N TYR A 83 -10.10 21.98 -31.10
CA TYR A 83 -8.67 21.73 -31.19
C TYR A 83 -7.95 22.96 -31.75
N LYS A 84 -7.00 23.51 -30.97
CA LYS A 84 -6.11 24.58 -31.42
C LYS A 84 -4.74 24.01 -31.87
N PRO A 85 -4.32 24.23 -33.13
CA PRO A 85 -2.96 23.94 -33.59
C PRO A 85 -1.91 24.52 -32.65
N LEU A 86 -0.75 23.88 -32.55
CA LEU A 86 0.30 24.24 -31.59
C LEU A 86 0.74 25.71 -31.73
N GLU A 87 0.74 26.20 -32.96
CA GLU A 87 1.10 27.56 -33.37
C GLU A 87 0.08 28.62 -32.88
N SER A 88 -1.09 28.18 -32.38
CA SER A 88 -2.24 29.02 -32.00
C SER A 88 -2.72 28.80 -30.56
N ARG A 89 -1.88 28.17 -29.73
CA ARG A 89 -2.15 27.92 -28.30
C ARG A 89 -1.85 29.13 -27.43
#